data_AF-A0A537JS61-F1
#
_entry.id   AF-A0A537JS61-F1
#
_cell.length_a   1.000
_cell.length_b   1.000
_cell.length_c   1.000
_cell.angle_alpha   90.00
_cell.angle_beta   90.00
_cell.angle_gamma   90.00
#
_symmetry.space_group_name_H-M   'P 1'
#
loop_
_entity.id
_entity.type
_entity.pdbx_description
1 polymer ?
#
loop_
_entity_poly.entity_id
_entity_poly.type
_entity_poly.pdbx_seq_one_letter_code
_entity_poly.pdbx_strand_id
1 'polypeptide(L)'
;MCDLTGLNANTSYVDAYYRGMHQGIRNCNFVINGMASVKAIPDNLKNRYIAEAKFLRGFFYFELVKNFGDDAINNDFKSTDATLFLPRSPKADIYKQIYKDFQD
;
A
#
# COMPACT_ATOMS: atom_id res chain seq x y z
N MET A 1 1.47 -24.70 -28.19
CA MET A 1 2.83 -24.41 -27.71
C MET A 1 3.32 -23.16 -28.41
N CYS A 2 3.89 -22.21 -27.64
CA CYS A 2 4.47 -20.91 -28.02
C CYS A 2 3.46 -19.87 -28.55
N ASP A 3 2.68 -19.25 -27.66
CA ASP A 3 2.88 -17.96 -26.98
C ASP A 3 2.71 -16.73 -27.89
N LEU A 4 1.53 -16.12 -27.75
CA LEU A 4 1.11 -14.86 -28.37
C LEU A 4 0.53 -13.91 -27.31
N THR A 5 0.93 -14.07 -26.04
CA THR A 5 0.46 -13.22 -24.92
C THR A 5 1.42 -12.07 -24.58
N GLY A 6 2.48 -11.90 -25.36
CA GLY A 6 3.40 -10.77 -25.28
C GLY A 6 2.87 -9.55 -26.03
N LEU A 7 2.72 -8.44 -25.30
CA LEU A 7 2.54 -7.06 -25.77
C LEU A 7 1.12 -6.66 -26.21
N ASN A 8 0.28 -6.31 -25.23
CA ASN A 8 -0.61 -5.16 -25.43
C ASN A 8 -0.10 -4.01 -24.54
N ALA A 9 -0.12 -2.77 -25.05
CA ALA A 9 0.41 -1.58 -24.39
C ALA A 9 -0.35 -1.17 -23.11
N ASN A 10 -1.38 -1.92 -22.74
CA ASN A 10 -2.24 -1.65 -21.59
C ASN A 10 -2.02 -2.62 -20.42
N THR A 11 -1.49 -3.83 -20.63
CA THR A 11 -1.42 -4.84 -19.56
C THR A 11 -0.12 -4.72 -18.75
N SER A 12 1.02 -4.42 -19.40
CA SER A 12 2.30 -4.25 -18.68
C SER A 12 2.35 -2.95 -17.89
N TYR A 13 1.83 -1.85 -18.43
CA TYR A 13 1.78 -0.57 -17.73
C TYR A 13 0.83 -0.61 -16.53
N VAL A 14 -0.37 -1.18 -16.72
CA VAL A 14 -1.35 -1.32 -15.63
C VAL A 14 -0.86 -2.27 -14.55
N ASP A 15 -0.21 -3.39 -14.91
CA ASP A 15 0.41 -4.30 -13.93
C ASP A 15 1.57 -3.62 -13.18
N ALA A 16 2.46 -2.90 -13.90
CA ALA A 16 3.55 -2.16 -13.27
C ALA A 16 3.03 -1.07 -12.33
N TYR A 17 1.97 -0.35 -12.73
CA TYR A 17 1.31 0.64 -11.90
C TYR A 17 0.70 0.00 -10.65
N TYR A 18 -0.09 -1.07 -10.81
CA TYR A 18 -0.71 -1.81 -9.72
C TYR A 18 0.34 -2.33 -8.71
N ARG A 19 1.39 -2.97 -9.20
CA ARG A 19 2.53 -3.44 -8.37
C ARG A 19 3.25 -2.29 -7.69
N GLY A 20 3.46 -1.17 -8.39
CA GLY A 20 4.09 0.03 -7.85
C GLY A 20 3.31 0.62 -6.68
N MET A 21 1.98 0.71 -6.79
CA MET A 21 1.12 1.18 -5.70
C MET A 21 1.19 0.24 -4.48
N HIS A 22 1.10 -1.07 -4.69
CA HIS A 22 1.26 -2.03 -3.58
C HIS A 22 2.65 -2.03 -2.95
N GLN A 23 3.70 -1.78 -3.74
CA GLN A 23 5.06 -1.61 -3.21
C GLN A 23 5.14 -0.34 -2.36
N GLY A 24 4.51 0.76 -2.78
CA GLY A 24 4.38 1.99 -1.99
C GLY A 24 3.73 1.72 -0.63
N ILE A 25 2.60 1.02 -0.60
CA ILE A 25 1.90 0.62 0.63
C ILE A 25 2.81 -0.22 1.53
N ARG A 26 3.53 -1.20 0.98
CA ARG A 26 4.49 -2.02 1.74
C ARG A 26 5.59 -1.18 2.38
N ASN A 27 6.14 -0.20 1.65
CA ASN A 27 7.17 0.70 2.17
C ASN A 27 6.62 1.59 3.28
N CYS A 28 5.40 2.12 3.14
CA CYS A 28 4.74 2.89 4.20
C CYS A 28 4.54 2.05 5.47
N ASN A 29 4.06 0.81 5.35
CA ASN A 29 3.92 -0.09 6.50
C ASN A 29 5.27 -0.41 7.15
N PHE A 30 6.33 -0.59 6.35
CA PHE A 30 7.68 -0.79 6.86
C PHE A 30 8.16 0.40 7.69
N VAL A 31 7.92 1.64 7.22
CA VAL A 31 8.26 2.85 7.97
C VAL A 31 7.43 2.95 9.26
N ILE A 32 6.11 2.76 9.20
CA ILE A 32 5.23 2.86 10.37
C ILE A 32 5.63 1.85 11.46
N ASN A 33 5.86 0.59 11.07
CA ASN A 33 6.25 -0.47 12.00
C ASN A 33 7.70 -0.32 12.48
N GLY A 34 8.61 0.06 11.57
CA GLY A 34 10.04 0.21 11.84
C GLY A 34 10.34 1.40 12.74
N MET A 35 9.61 2.52 12.57
CA MET A 35 9.82 3.70 13.40
C MET A 35 9.66 3.36 14.88
N ALA A 36 8.71 2.51 15.28
CA ALA A 36 8.51 2.12 16.68
C ALA A 36 9.82 1.69 17.40
N SER A 37 10.71 0.96 16.72
CA SER A 37 11.97 0.46 17.30
C SER A 37 13.13 1.45 17.28
N VAL A 38 13.03 2.56 16.52
CA VAL A 38 14.08 3.56 16.42
C VAL A 38 14.10 4.45 17.66
N LYS A 39 15.23 4.42 18.39
CA LYS A 39 15.47 5.23 19.61
C LYS A 39 16.29 6.51 19.35
N ALA A 40 16.94 6.61 18.18
CA ALA A 40 17.85 7.70 17.85
C ALA A 40 17.15 8.98 17.36
N ILE A 41 15.83 8.94 17.16
CA ILE A 41 15.03 10.03 16.61
C ILE A 41 14.09 10.57 17.70
N PRO A 42 13.98 11.90 17.88
CA PRO A 42 13.04 12.47 18.84
C PRO A 42 11.59 12.22 18.46
N ASP A 43 10.72 12.08 19.46
CA ASP A 43 9.33 11.65 19.27
C ASP A 43 8.51 12.59 18.37
N ASN A 44 8.82 13.90 18.37
CA ASN A 44 8.15 14.86 17.50
C ASN A 44 8.39 14.55 16.01
N LEU A 45 9.63 14.21 15.66
CA LEU A 45 10.03 13.93 14.29
C LEU A 45 9.56 12.53 13.88
N LYS A 46 9.56 11.58 14.83
CA LYS A 46 9.02 10.25 14.66
C LYS A 46 7.52 10.27 14.31
N ASN A 47 6.74 11.02 15.08
CA ASN A 47 5.30 11.18 14.85
C ASN A 47 5.03 11.83 13.49
N ARG A 48 5.82 12.83 13.11
CA ARG A 48 5.74 13.45 11.79
C ARG A 48 5.99 12.45 10.66
N TYR A 49 7.04 11.64 10.74
CA TYR A 49 7.32 10.63 9.71
C TYR A 49 6.26 9.53 9.64
N ILE A 50 5.68 9.14 10.78
CA ILE A 50 4.55 8.20 10.80
C ILE A 50 3.33 8.82 10.11
N ALA A 51 3.01 10.09 10.39
CA ALA A 51 1.91 10.80 9.75
C ALA A 51 2.12 10.95 8.22
N GLU A 52 3.33 11.32 7.79
CA GLU A 52 3.68 11.38 6.36
C GLU A 52 3.56 10.01 5.68
N ALA A 53 3.99 8.93 6.35
CA ALA A 53 3.86 7.57 5.83
C ALA A 53 2.39 7.09 5.75
N LYS A 54 1.56 7.43 6.75
CA LYS A 54 0.11 7.14 6.73
C LYS A 54 -0.59 7.89 5.60
N PHE A 55 -0.31 9.17 5.44
CA PHE A 55 -0.87 9.96 4.33
C PHE A 55 -0.54 9.33 2.96
N LEU A 56 0.72 8.94 2.74
CA LEU A 56 1.12 8.28 1.49
C LEU A 56 0.41 6.94 1.30
N ARG A 57 0.24 6.14 2.37
CA ARG A 57 -0.52 4.88 2.33
C ARG A 57 -1.97 5.10 1.92
N GLY A 58 -2.64 6.08 2.53
CA GLY A 58 -4.01 6.47 2.17
C GLY A 58 -4.12 6.93 0.72
N PHE A 59 -3.14 7.69 0.23
CA PHE A 59 -3.08 8.11 -1.18
C PHE A 59 -2.95 6.92 -2.14
N PHE A 60 -2.06 5.95 -1.86
CA PHE A 60 -1.93 4.75 -2.70
C PHE A 60 -3.22 3.91 -2.72
N TYR A 61 -3.89 3.77 -1.57
CA TYR A 61 -5.19 3.09 -1.52
C TYR A 61 -6.28 3.83 -2.29
N PHE A 62 -6.28 5.17 -2.25
CA PHE A 62 -7.22 5.99 -3.01
C PHE A 62 -7.04 5.78 -4.52
N GLU A 63 -5.80 5.79 -5.01
CA GLU A 63 -5.50 5.52 -6.41
C GLU A 63 -5.89 4.09 -6.81
N LEU A 64 -5.63 3.08 -5.96
CA LEU A 64 -6.01 1.70 -6.25
C LEU A 64 -7.54 1.54 -6.35
N VAL A 65 -8.30 2.06 -5.39
CA VAL A 65 -9.78 1.98 -5.41
C VAL A 65 -10.38 2.72 -6.59
N LYS A 66 -9.85 3.91 -6.91
CA LYS A 66 -10.34 4.74 -8.02
C LYS A 66 -10.18 4.02 -9.37
N ASN A 67 -9.09 3.28 -9.56
CA ASN A 67 -8.77 2.62 -10.84
C ASN A 67 -9.24 1.16 -10.92
N PHE A 68 -9.24 0.40 -9.82
CA PHE A 68 -9.48 -1.05 -9.80
C PHE A 68 -10.68 -1.50 -8.96
N GLY A 69 -11.27 -0.61 -8.15
CA GLY A 69 -12.40 -0.91 -7.28
C GLY A 69 -11.99 -1.65 -6.01
N ASP A 70 -12.52 -2.85 -5.80
CA ASP A 70 -12.22 -3.66 -4.60
C ASP A 70 -10.76 -4.11 -4.60
N ASP A 71 -10.11 -4.20 -3.44
CA ASP A 71 -8.67 -4.52 -3.38
C ASP A 71 -8.25 -5.08 -2.02
N ALA A 72 -7.06 -5.67 -1.95
CA ALA A 72 -6.52 -6.23 -0.73
C ALA A 72 -6.03 -5.13 0.23
N ILE A 73 -6.64 -5.05 1.43
CA ILE A 73 -6.14 -4.21 2.51
C ILE A 73 -5.03 -4.96 3.25
N ASN A 74 -3.83 -4.39 3.25
CA ASN A 74 -2.66 -4.91 3.94
C ASN A 74 -2.03 -3.80 4.78
N ASN A 75 -2.37 -3.78 6.06
CA ASN A 75 -1.84 -2.81 7.01
C ASN A 75 -0.65 -3.33 7.81
N ASP A 76 -0.37 -4.64 7.76
CA ASP A 76 0.67 -5.28 8.57
C ASP A 76 1.81 -5.78 7.69
N PHE A 77 2.97 -5.16 7.86
CA PHE A 77 4.21 -5.71 7.32
C PHE A 77 4.69 -6.84 8.22
N LYS A 78 4.34 -8.09 7.88
CA LYS A 78 5.11 -9.27 8.32
C LYS A 78 6.11 -9.61 7.21
N SER A 79 7.39 -9.43 7.49
CA SER A 79 8.50 -9.57 6.53
C SER A 79 8.66 -10.98 5.93
N THR A 80 7.79 -11.93 6.26
CA THR A 80 7.93 -13.35 5.92
C THR A 80 6.89 -13.87 4.92
N ASP A 81 5.81 -13.14 4.64
CA ASP A 81 4.77 -13.69 3.76
C ASP A 81 4.96 -13.27 2.30
N ALA A 82 5.74 -14.08 1.59
CA ALA A 82 5.83 -14.08 0.14
C ALA A 82 4.49 -14.38 -0.56
N THR A 83 3.45 -14.76 0.19
CA THR A 83 2.16 -15.27 -0.33
C THR A 83 0.94 -14.74 0.43
N LEU A 84 0.93 -13.47 0.87
CA LEU A 84 -0.31 -12.84 1.33
C LEU A 84 -1.23 -12.57 0.12
N PHE A 85 -1.86 -13.63 -0.38
CA PHE A 85 -3.09 -13.55 -1.17
C PHE A 85 -4.21 -13.12 -0.24
N LEU A 86 -4.20 -11.85 0.14
CA LEU A 86 -5.26 -11.27 0.94
C LEU A 86 -6.53 -11.22 0.07
N PRO A 87 -7.68 -11.64 0.60
CA PRO A 87 -8.93 -11.53 -0.12
C PRO A 87 -9.19 -10.04 -0.44
N ARG A 88 -9.74 -9.79 -1.62
CA ARG A 88 -10.18 -8.43 -1.98
C ARG A 88 -11.23 -7.98 -0.99
N SER A 89 -10.99 -6.83 -0.37
CA SER A 89 -11.92 -6.15 0.51
C SER A 89 -12.80 -5.21 -0.31
N PRO A 90 -14.07 -5.01 0.07
CA PRO A 90 -14.94 -4.05 -0.60
C PRO A 90 -14.34 -2.65 -0.60
N LYS A 91 -14.58 -1.87 -1.66
CA LYS A 91 -14.16 -0.46 -1.77
C LYS A 91 -14.51 0.38 -0.53
N ALA A 92 -15.66 0.09 0.10
CA ALA A 92 -16.13 0.81 1.27
C ALA A 92 -15.18 0.65 2.46
N ASP A 93 -14.59 -0.53 2.64
CA ASP A 93 -13.64 -0.78 3.72
C ASP A 93 -12.28 -0.16 3.44
N ILE A 94 -11.89 -0.07 2.17
CA ILE A 94 -10.67 0.64 1.77
C ILE A 94 -10.84 2.14 2.03
N TYR A 95 -11.99 2.73 1.71
CA TYR A 95 -12.26 4.13 2.06
C TYR A 95 -12.21 4.38 3.57
N LYS A 96 -12.73 3.47 4.40
CA LYS A 96 -12.56 3.58 5.87
C LYS A 96 -11.09 3.61 6.26
N GLN A 97 -10.26 2.77 5.64
CA GLN A 97 -8.81 2.76 5.89
C GLN A 97 -8.16 4.08 5.44
N ILE A 98 -8.54 4.62 4.28
CA ILE A 98 -8.04 5.91 3.78
C ILE A 98 -8.39 7.05 4.75
N TYR A 99 -9.65 7.11 5.23
CA TYR A 99 -10.06 8.13 6.19
C TYR A 99 -9.29 8.04 7.49
N LYS A 100 -9.06 6.82 8.00
CA LYS A 100 -8.24 6.59 9.18
C LYS A 100 -6.81 7.12 8.98
N ASP A 101 -6.22 6.86 7.82
CA ASP A 101 -4.86 7.29 7.50
C ASP A 101 -4.70 8.80 7.31
N PHE A 102 -5.78 9.53 7.03
CA PHE A 102 -5.76 10.99 6.89
C PHE A 102 -6.12 11.74 8.17
N GLN A 103 -6.68 11.05 9.17
CA GLN A 103 -7.09 11.64 10.45
C GLN A 103 -6.11 11.38 11.60
N ASP A 104 -5.28 10.35 11.48
CA ASP A 104 -4.24 10.00 12.47
C ASP A 104 -2.89 10.67 12.18
#